data_AF-A0A813IMW8-F1
#
_entry.id   AF-A0A813IMW8-F1
#
_cell.length_a   1.000
_cell.length_b   1.000
_cell.length_c   1.000
_cell.angle_alpha   90.00
_cell.angle_beta   90.00
_cell.angle_gamma   90.00
#
_symmetry.space_group_name_H-M   'P 1'
#
loop_
_entity.id
_entity.type
_entity.pdbx_description
1 polymer ?
#
loop_
_entity_poly.entity_id
_entity_poly.type
_entity_poly.pdbx_seq_one_letter_code
_entity_poly.pdbx_strand_id
1 'polypeptide(L)'
;GPPPPVLQVAAAEGEASRNCDCCFDSVPTTAGVFCPGKAHFFCAGCLANFLVAFKTAEYADQKQGKGRALCPMKDSDTPFGDAALVAFVPQDVFDDYLHIRIKVAEKGIQEQFEKENAAKIEELKEKLAKATGGSEQMELDKHRLFIMDDIFTLKCPRCKLAFLDYDACSAITCAGCKCGFCSYCLEDCGKDAHKHFFNNNSKCPNEGGPLFIEHKKWLGYQSNRKAQLLCEYLSKVPEALRKKVADLCAPDAKDLGVAMPQDLSDAALAPEAHGIARLSLRVPRRLRAGLAASVAKDGLLKAGVELKLPDPGAKVKVTTDGQGLFVFARKTPTADTGKKHLAARLPDEHEVSVEDDWVECHCPKSIITRGFVKAKHVVGELQSGSDAVLREAGGNGSVLVRKQAKQDEGKNALGYWDDGSAVN
;
A
#
# COMPACT_ATOMS: atom_id res chain seq x y z
N GLY A 1 14.09 -49.81 -68.46
CA GLY A 1 12.95 -49.87 -67.53
C GLY A 1 11.77 -50.50 -68.26
N PRO A 2 10.93 -51.29 -67.57
CA PRO A 2 9.72 -51.82 -68.19
C PRO A 2 8.77 -50.67 -68.58
N PRO A 3 7.97 -50.81 -69.65
CA PRO A 3 7.00 -49.80 -70.06
C PRO A 3 5.88 -49.67 -69.00
N PRO A 4 5.26 -48.48 -68.89
CA PRO A 4 4.13 -48.29 -67.97
C PRO A 4 2.94 -49.17 -68.40
N PRO A 5 2.15 -49.67 -67.44
CA PRO A 5 0.97 -50.47 -67.76
C PRO A 5 -0.08 -49.60 -68.46
N VAL A 6 -0.45 -50.01 -69.67
CA VAL A 6 -1.57 -49.44 -70.43
C VAL A 6 -2.86 -49.96 -69.78
N LEU A 7 -3.57 -49.08 -69.07
CA LEU A 7 -4.92 -49.36 -68.60
C LEU A 7 -5.86 -49.43 -69.81
N GLN A 8 -6.34 -50.62 -70.14
CA GLN A 8 -7.43 -50.80 -71.10
C GLN A 8 -8.74 -50.37 -70.45
N VAL A 9 -9.34 -49.29 -70.96
CA VAL A 9 -10.70 -48.88 -70.60
C VAL A 9 -11.68 -49.72 -71.40
N ALA A 10 -12.29 -50.70 -70.75
CA ALA A 10 -13.40 -51.48 -71.32
C ALA A 10 -14.64 -50.57 -71.44
N ALA A 11 -15.36 -50.71 -72.56
CA ALA A 11 -16.57 -49.98 -72.87
C ALA A 11 -17.67 -50.25 -71.82
N ALA A 12 -18.23 -49.17 -71.28
CA ALA A 12 -19.22 -49.18 -70.21
C ALA A 12 -20.59 -49.66 -70.71
N GLU A 13 -21.06 -50.78 -70.14
CA GLU A 13 -22.47 -51.14 -70.11
C GLU A 13 -23.19 -50.16 -69.17
N GLY A 14 -24.23 -49.48 -69.68
CA GLY A 14 -25.15 -48.55 -69.00
C GLY A 14 -24.70 -47.97 -67.65
N GLU A 15 -24.16 -46.74 -67.65
CA GLU A 15 -23.90 -46.01 -66.39
C GLU A 15 -25.18 -45.92 -65.56
N ALA A 16 -25.21 -46.65 -64.44
CA ALA A 16 -26.29 -46.54 -63.49
C ALA A 16 -26.32 -45.11 -62.93
N SER A 17 -27.40 -44.38 -63.19
CA SER A 17 -27.67 -43.05 -62.62
C SER A 17 -28.40 -43.18 -61.28
N ARG A 18 -28.11 -42.28 -60.34
CA ARG A 18 -28.81 -42.18 -59.07
C ARG A 18 -29.14 -40.73 -58.74
N ASN A 19 -30.23 -40.52 -58.01
CA ASN A 19 -30.61 -39.19 -57.53
C ASN A 19 -29.78 -38.85 -56.29
N CYS A 20 -29.21 -37.64 -56.26
CA CYS A 20 -28.53 -37.11 -55.09
C CYS A 20 -29.54 -36.80 -53.98
N ASP A 21 -29.34 -37.30 -52.77
CA ASP A 21 -30.24 -37.11 -51.62
C ASP A 21 -30.27 -35.66 -51.08
N CYS A 22 -29.41 -34.77 -51.61
CA CYS A 22 -29.37 -33.35 -51.25
C CYS A 22 -30.05 -32.42 -52.27
N CYS A 23 -29.66 -32.47 -53.56
CA CYS A 23 -30.26 -31.64 -54.61
C CYS A 23 -31.34 -32.34 -55.45
N PHE A 24 -31.53 -33.65 -55.31
CA PHE A 24 -32.42 -34.50 -56.10
C PHE A 24 -32.10 -34.64 -57.60
N ASP A 25 -30.96 -34.11 -58.05
CA ASP A 25 -30.51 -34.28 -59.43
C ASP A 25 -30.07 -35.73 -59.69
N SER A 26 -30.41 -36.25 -60.87
CA SER A 26 -29.94 -37.54 -61.36
C SER A 26 -28.54 -37.40 -61.96
N VAL A 27 -27.56 -38.05 -61.33
CA VAL A 27 -26.16 -38.03 -61.77
C VAL A 27 -25.61 -39.46 -61.87
N PRO A 28 -24.56 -39.72 -62.66
CA PRO A 28 -23.89 -41.02 -62.68
C PRO A 28 -23.42 -41.42 -61.28
N THR A 29 -23.53 -42.70 -60.93
CA THR A 29 -23.05 -43.22 -59.63
C THR A 29 -21.55 -42.99 -59.39
N THR A 30 -20.78 -42.81 -60.46
CA THR A 30 -19.35 -42.46 -60.46
C THR A 30 -19.07 -40.99 -60.14
N ALA A 31 -20.08 -40.13 -60.08
CA ALA A 31 -19.95 -38.68 -59.84
C ALA A 31 -20.30 -38.27 -58.39
N GLY A 32 -20.31 -39.23 -57.46
CA GLY A 32 -20.71 -38.98 -56.08
C GLY A 32 -20.25 -40.08 -55.11
N VAL A 33 -20.58 -39.88 -53.83
CA VAL A 33 -20.18 -40.77 -52.74
C VAL A 33 -21.40 -41.32 -52.01
N PHE A 34 -21.31 -42.56 -51.55
CA PHE A 34 -22.27 -43.13 -50.61
C PHE A 34 -21.85 -42.87 -49.17
N CYS A 35 -22.80 -42.54 -48.31
CA CYS A 35 -22.59 -42.52 -46.87
C CYS A 35 -22.15 -43.92 -46.39
N PRO A 36 -21.15 -44.04 -45.50
CA PRO A 36 -20.69 -45.35 -45.04
C PRO A 36 -21.68 -46.10 -44.14
N GLY A 37 -22.62 -45.41 -43.47
CA GLY A 37 -23.58 -46.06 -42.57
C GLY A 37 -24.91 -46.44 -43.22
N LYS A 38 -25.26 -45.84 -44.36
CA LYS A 38 -26.58 -45.99 -45.02
C LYS A 38 -26.50 -45.77 -46.53
N ALA A 39 -27.57 -46.09 -47.25
CA ALA A 39 -27.64 -45.94 -48.71
C ALA A 39 -27.95 -44.50 -49.19
N HIS A 40 -27.44 -43.47 -48.52
CA HIS A 40 -27.53 -42.08 -48.99
C HIS A 40 -26.42 -41.78 -49.99
N PHE A 41 -26.76 -41.13 -51.09
CA PHE A 41 -25.87 -40.77 -52.18
C PHE A 41 -25.80 -39.26 -52.34
N PHE A 42 -24.59 -38.71 -52.35
CA PHE A 42 -24.34 -37.28 -52.54
C PHE A 42 -23.50 -37.06 -53.79
N CYS A 43 -23.97 -36.22 -54.71
CA CYS A 43 -23.15 -35.76 -55.82
C CYS A 43 -21.95 -34.94 -55.31
N ALA A 44 -20.87 -34.90 -56.08
CA ALA A 44 -19.64 -34.17 -55.75
C ALA A 44 -19.90 -32.71 -55.31
N GLY A 45 -20.80 -32.00 -56.00
CA GLY A 45 -21.15 -30.61 -55.67
C GLY A 45 -21.83 -30.44 -54.31
N CYS A 46 -22.83 -31.28 -54.01
CA CYS A 46 -23.50 -31.26 -52.71
C CYS A 46 -22.56 -31.67 -51.57
N LEU A 47 -21.67 -32.64 -51.80
CA LEU A 47 -20.67 -33.06 -50.83
C LEU A 47 -19.67 -31.93 -50.52
N ALA A 48 -19.19 -31.23 -51.55
CA ALA A 48 -18.28 -30.09 -51.37
C ALA A 48 -18.96 -28.95 -50.60
N ASN A 49 -20.19 -28.58 -50.96
CA ASN A 49 -20.97 -27.56 -50.25
C ASN A 49 -21.23 -27.96 -48.79
N PHE A 50 -21.46 -29.25 -48.53
CA PHE A 50 -21.60 -29.75 -47.17
C PHE A 50 -20.31 -29.58 -46.35
N LEU A 51 -19.13 -29.90 -46.91
CA LEU A 51 -17.86 -29.69 -46.21
C LEU A 51 -17.57 -28.21 -45.96
N VAL A 52 -17.96 -27.32 -46.88
CA VAL A 52 -17.90 -25.87 -46.66
C VAL A 52 -18.82 -25.45 -45.51
N ALA A 53 -20.03 -26.00 -45.42
CA ALA A 53 -20.92 -25.75 -44.28
C ALA A 53 -20.35 -26.32 -42.97
N PHE A 54 -19.72 -27.50 -43.02
CA PHE A 54 -19.06 -28.14 -41.87
C PHE A 54 -17.94 -27.28 -41.30
N LYS A 55 -17.21 -26.53 -42.15
CA LYS A 55 -16.21 -25.56 -41.73
C LYS A 55 -16.75 -24.48 -40.80
N THR A 56 -17.97 -24.04 -41.06
CA THR A 56 -18.65 -23.00 -40.27
C THR A 56 -19.51 -23.56 -39.14
N ALA A 57 -19.64 -24.89 -39.03
CA ALA A 57 -20.43 -25.52 -37.98
C ALA A 57 -19.85 -25.27 -36.59
N GLU A 58 -20.71 -25.36 -35.57
CA GLU A 58 -20.27 -25.22 -34.19
C GLU A 58 -19.31 -26.35 -33.80
N TYR A 59 -18.36 -26.03 -32.92
CA TYR A 59 -17.38 -27.00 -32.42
C TYR A 59 -18.02 -28.25 -31.80
N ALA A 60 -19.21 -28.11 -31.19
CA ALA A 60 -19.94 -29.24 -30.61
C ALA A 60 -20.30 -30.30 -31.68
N ASP A 61 -20.76 -29.86 -32.85
CA ASP A 61 -21.12 -30.73 -33.96
C ASP A 61 -19.88 -31.35 -34.61
N GLN A 62 -18.81 -30.57 -34.77
CA GLN A 62 -17.53 -31.08 -35.27
C GLN A 62 -16.91 -32.12 -34.32
N LYS A 63 -17.10 -31.95 -33.01
CA LYS A 63 -16.58 -32.85 -31.97
C LYS A 63 -17.27 -34.21 -31.95
N GLN A 64 -18.56 -34.31 -32.31
CA GLN A 64 -19.30 -35.59 -32.37
C GLN A 64 -18.60 -36.60 -33.29
N GLY A 65 -18.15 -36.15 -34.47
CA GLY A 65 -17.38 -36.96 -35.41
C GLY A 65 -15.87 -37.01 -35.15
N LYS A 66 -15.38 -36.50 -34.00
CA LYS A 66 -13.94 -36.29 -33.73
C LYS A 66 -13.25 -35.49 -34.85
N GLY A 67 -13.94 -34.45 -35.35
CA GLY A 67 -13.51 -33.61 -36.45
C GLY A 67 -13.72 -34.22 -37.84
N ARG A 68 -14.30 -35.42 -37.94
CA ARG A 68 -14.67 -36.03 -39.22
C ARG A 68 -16.10 -35.69 -39.61
N ALA A 69 -16.32 -35.55 -40.91
CA ALA A 69 -17.63 -35.21 -41.45
C ALA A 69 -18.58 -36.42 -41.33
N LEU A 70 -19.72 -36.22 -40.69
CA LEU A 70 -20.82 -37.19 -40.61
C LEU A 70 -21.79 -37.02 -41.77
N CYS A 71 -22.71 -37.97 -41.94
CA CYS A 71 -23.78 -37.85 -42.93
C CYS A 71 -24.63 -36.58 -42.67
N PRO A 72 -24.88 -35.72 -43.68
CA PRO A 72 -25.76 -34.55 -43.53
C PRO A 72 -27.18 -34.91 -43.07
N MET A 73 -27.65 -36.11 -43.39
CA MET A 73 -28.97 -36.61 -43.00
C MET A 73 -29.05 -37.02 -41.51
N LYS A 74 -27.93 -36.93 -40.77
CA LYS A 74 -27.82 -37.18 -39.31
C LYS A 74 -28.32 -38.54 -38.84
N ASP A 75 -28.32 -39.50 -39.73
CA ASP A 75 -28.91 -40.81 -39.50
C ASP A 75 -27.86 -41.93 -39.57
N SER A 76 -26.59 -41.54 -39.67
CA SER A 76 -25.40 -42.37 -39.57
C SER A 76 -24.34 -41.65 -38.75
N ASP A 77 -23.88 -42.29 -37.68
CA ASP A 77 -22.75 -41.84 -36.85
C ASP A 77 -21.38 -42.24 -37.43
N THR A 78 -21.38 -42.98 -38.54
CA THR A 78 -20.14 -43.38 -39.22
C THR A 78 -19.64 -42.22 -40.09
N PRO A 79 -18.43 -41.69 -39.84
CA PRO A 79 -17.89 -40.58 -40.62
C PRO A 79 -17.44 -41.04 -42.01
N PHE A 80 -17.45 -40.12 -42.97
CA PHE A 80 -16.87 -40.36 -44.29
C PHE A 80 -15.37 -40.70 -44.18
N GLY A 81 -14.93 -41.64 -45.00
CA GLY A 81 -13.51 -41.98 -45.15
C GLY A 81 -12.78 -40.90 -45.94
N ASP A 82 -11.55 -40.56 -45.53
CA ASP A 82 -10.77 -39.51 -46.19
C ASP A 82 -10.53 -39.79 -47.67
N ALA A 83 -10.28 -41.06 -48.04
CA ALA A 83 -10.09 -41.47 -49.42
C ALA A 83 -11.33 -41.20 -50.30
N ALA A 84 -12.52 -41.33 -49.73
CA ALA A 84 -13.77 -41.06 -50.45
C ALA A 84 -14.00 -39.54 -50.61
N LEU A 85 -13.64 -38.74 -49.61
CA LEU A 85 -13.75 -37.28 -49.71
C LEU A 85 -12.76 -36.71 -50.73
N VAL A 86 -11.50 -37.16 -50.72
CA VAL A 86 -10.46 -36.73 -51.68
C VAL A 86 -10.87 -37.02 -53.13
N ALA A 87 -11.55 -38.15 -53.37
CA ALA A 87 -11.93 -38.57 -54.72
C ALA A 87 -13.01 -37.67 -55.36
N PHE A 88 -13.87 -37.04 -54.56
CA PHE A 88 -15.08 -36.36 -55.06
C PHE A 88 -15.18 -34.89 -54.69
N VAL A 89 -14.24 -34.34 -53.92
CA VAL A 89 -14.25 -32.96 -53.45
C VAL A 89 -13.03 -32.22 -54.01
N PRO A 90 -13.15 -30.93 -54.39
CA PRO A 90 -12.01 -30.09 -54.73
C PRO A 90 -10.93 -30.10 -53.63
N GLN A 91 -9.65 -30.08 -54.05
CA GLN A 91 -8.51 -30.22 -53.13
C GLN A 91 -8.49 -29.13 -52.05
N ASP A 92 -8.81 -27.89 -52.40
CA ASP A 92 -8.86 -26.75 -51.49
C ASP A 92 -9.91 -26.93 -50.38
N VAL A 93 -11.10 -27.44 -50.73
CA VAL A 93 -12.17 -27.76 -49.77
C VAL A 93 -11.76 -28.93 -48.87
N PHE A 94 -11.04 -29.91 -49.40
CA PHE A 94 -10.54 -31.04 -48.62
C PHE A 94 -9.42 -30.61 -47.64
N ASP A 95 -8.52 -29.74 -48.05
CA ASP A 95 -7.46 -29.19 -47.19
C ASP A 95 -8.06 -28.40 -46.02
N ASP A 96 -9.09 -27.59 -46.29
CA ASP A 96 -9.88 -26.90 -45.26
C ASP A 96 -10.52 -27.88 -44.26
N TYR A 97 -11.09 -28.98 -44.76
CA TYR A 97 -11.62 -30.07 -43.93
C TYR A 97 -10.56 -30.69 -43.02
N LEU A 98 -9.36 -30.98 -43.55
CA LEU A 98 -8.26 -31.50 -42.75
C LEU A 98 -7.83 -30.52 -41.65
N HIS A 99 -7.77 -29.22 -41.95
CA HIS A 99 -7.47 -28.19 -40.96
C HIS A 99 -8.47 -28.17 -39.79
N ILE A 100 -9.77 -28.35 -40.06
CA ILE A 100 -10.79 -28.45 -39.01
C ILE A 100 -10.54 -29.69 -38.15
N ARG A 101 -10.23 -30.83 -38.76
CA ARG A 101 -9.97 -32.07 -38.04
C ARG A 101 -8.77 -31.94 -37.11
N ILE A 102 -7.69 -31.31 -37.59
CA ILE A 102 -6.50 -31.01 -36.78
C ILE A 102 -6.89 -30.12 -35.60
N LYS A 103 -7.61 -29.02 -35.82
CA LYS A 103 -8.06 -28.11 -34.77
C LYS A 103 -8.93 -28.80 -33.70
N VAL A 104 -9.83 -29.69 -34.12
CA VAL A 104 -10.67 -30.45 -33.18
C VAL A 104 -9.83 -31.41 -32.34
N ALA A 105 -8.86 -32.09 -32.96
CA ALA A 105 -7.94 -32.97 -32.24
C ALA A 105 -7.05 -32.19 -31.26
N GLU A 106 -6.45 -31.07 -31.68
CA GLU A 106 -5.64 -30.19 -30.84
C GLU A 106 -6.41 -29.68 -29.64
N LYS A 107 -7.64 -29.19 -29.85
CA LYS A 107 -8.49 -28.71 -28.75
C LYS A 107 -8.89 -29.84 -27.80
N GLY A 108 -9.12 -31.05 -28.31
CA GLY A 108 -9.35 -32.23 -27.48
C GLY A 108 -8.15 -32.59 -26.59
N ILE A 109 -6.93 -32.51 -27.13
CA ILE A 109 -5.69 -32.72 -26.37
C ILE A 109 -5.52 -31.63 -25.31
N GLN A 110 -5.76 -30.37 -25.66
CA GLN A 110 -5.67 -29.24 -24.75
C GLN A 110 -6.64 -29.39 -23.56
N GLU A 111 -7.90 -29.75 -23.83
CA GLU A 111 -8.91 -29.99 -22.79
C GLU A 111 -8.51 -31.14 -21.83
N GLN A 112 -7.85 -32.20 -22.34
CA GLN A 112 -7.35 -33.30 -21.51
C GLN A 112 -6.17 -32.86 -20.64
N PHE A 113 -5.20 -32.15 -21.22
CA PHE A 113 -4.04 -31.64 -20.52
C PHE A 113 -4.43 -30.66 -19.39
N GLU A 114 -5.40 -29.78 -19.64
CA GLU A 114 -5.91 -28.86 -18.62
C GLU A 114 -6.56 -29.60 -17.45
N LYS A 115 -7.33 -30.67 -17.72
CA LYS A 115 -7.92 -31.51 -16.67
C LYS A 115 -6.86 -32.22 -15.84
N GLU A 116 -5.85 -32.81 -16.48
CA GLU A 116 -4.75 -33.48 -15.79
C GLU A 116 -3.93 -32.51 -14.95
N ASN A 117 -3.63 -31.32 -15.46
CA ASN A 117 -2.90 -30.31 -14.72
C ASN A 117 -3.71 -29.75 -13.55
N ALA A 118 -5.01 -29.50 -13.74
CA ALA A 118 -5.89 -29.09 -12.65
C ALA A 118 -5.90 -30.14 -11.53
N ALA A 119 -5.98 -31.43 -11.87
CA ALA A 119 -5.90 -32.51 -10.90
C ALA A 119 -4.55 -32.55 -10.16
N LYS A 120 -3.43 -32.39 -10.87
CA LYS A 120 -2.08 -32.33 -10.26
C LYS A 120 -1.91 -31.11 -9.34
N ILE A 121 -2.46 -29.96 -9.72
CA ILE A 121 -2.41 -28.75 -8.90
C ILE A 121 -3.17 -28.97 -7.58
N GLU A 122 -4.37 -29.54 -7.64
CA GLU A 122 -5.16 -29.83 -6.44
C GLU A 122 -4.46 -30.87 -5.55
N GLU A 123 -3.89 -31.93 -6.13
CA GLU A 123 -3.10 -32.92 -5.37
C GLU A 123 -1.89 -32.28 -4.67
N LEU A 124 -1.16 -31.39 -5.35
CA LEU A 124 -0.03 -30.68 -4.77
C LEU A 124 -0.45 -29.70 -3.68
N LYS A 125 -1.58 -28.99 -3.86
CA LYS A 125 -2.15 -28.13 -2.82
C LYS A 125 -2.53 -28.92 -1.59
N GLU A 126 -3.14 -30.10 -1.75
CA GLU A 126 -3.51 -30.96 -0.62
C GLU A 126 -2.27 -31.49 0.10
N LYS A 127 -1.25 -31.91 -0.64
CA LYS A 127 0.05 -32.32 -0.07
C LYS A 127 0.72 -31.18 0.69
N LEU A 128 0.71 -29.96 0.16
CA LEU A 128 1.23 -28.77 0.85
C LEU A 128 0.40 -28.43 2.09
N ALA A 129 -0.92 -28.52 2.04
CA ALA A 129 -1.79 -28.28 3.20
C ALA A 129 -1.56 -29.32 4.33
N LYS A 130 -1.23 -30.57 3.97
CA LYS A 130 -0.88 -31.62 4.94
C LYS A 130 0.54 -31.50 5.49
N ALA A 131 1.50 -31.04 4.68
CA ALA A 131 2.91 -30.93 5.06
C ALA A 131 3.25 -29.63 5.81
N THR A 132 2.56 -28.54 5.49
CA THR A 132 2.75 -27.22 6.11
C THR A 132 1.54 -26.99 7.01
N GLY A 133 1.68 -27.25 8.31
CA GLY A 133 0.56 -27.45 9.24
C GLY A 133 -0.49 -26.33 9.27
N GLY A 134 -1.60 -26.47 8.54
CA GLY A 134 -2.75 -25.56 8.64
C GLY A 134 -2.48 -24.12 8.18
N SER A 135 -3.57 -23.36 7.94
CA SER A 135 -3.49 -21.95 7.55
C SER A 135 -2.75 -21.09 8.57
N GLU A 136 -2.83 -21.47 9.85
CA GLU A 136 -2.17 -20.75 10.94
C GLU A 136 -0.64 -20.82 10.83
N GLN A 137 -0.04 -21.98 10.51
CA GLN A 137 1.43 -22.07 10.38
C GLN A 137 1.94 -21.23 9.21
N MET A 138 1.21 -21.17 8.10
CA MET A 138 1.57 -20.28 6.98
C MET A 138 1.56 -18.80 7.38
N GLU A 139 0.60 -18.39 8.20
CA GLU A 139 0.56 -17.02 8.74
C GLU A 139 1.74 -16.77 9.70
N LEU A 140 2.06 -17.72 10.57
CA LEU A 140 3.21 -17.63 11.47
C LEU A 140 4.53 -17.54 10.69
N ASP A 141 4.71 -18.37 9.68
CA ASP A 141 5.90 -18.39 8.83
C ASP A 141 6.06 -17.07 8.06
N LYS A 142 4.95 -16.48 7.60
CA LYS A 142 4.95 -15.15 6.97
C LYS A 142 5.44 -14.07 7.93
N HIS A 143 4.98 -14.07 9.18
CA HIS A 143 5.44 -13.12 10.19
C HIS A 143 6.92 -13.33 10.54
N ARG A 144 7.35 -14.59 10.72
CA ARG A 144 8.75 -14.93 10.97
C ARG A 144 9.66 -14.48 9.84
N LEU A 145 9.29 -14.74 8.59
CA LEU A 145 10.05 -14.30 7.41
C LEU A 145 10.20 -12.79 7.37
N PHE A 146 9.13 -12.03 7.62
CA PHE A 146 9.21 -10.57 7.69
C PHE A 146 10.16 -10.09 8.80
N ILE A 147 10.08 -10.69 9.99
CA ILE A 147 10.96 -10.32 11.10
C ILE A 147 12.43 -10.62 10.76
N MET A 148 12.72 -11.80 10.23
CA MET A 148 14.07 -12.18 9.83
C MET A 148 14.62 -11.27 8.73
N ASP A 149 13.82 -11.00 7.71
CA ASP A 149 14.27 -10.35 6.48
C ASP A 149 14.26 -8.81 6.60
N ASP A 150 13.24 -8.20 7.19
CA ASP A 150 13.09 -6.74 7.24
C ASP A 150 13.53 -6.10 8.56
N ILE A 151 13.58 -6.86 9.66
CA ILE A 151 13.96 -6.34 10.98
C ILE A 151 15.35 -6.80 11.37
N PHE A 152 15.60 -8.11 11.37
CA PHE A 152 16.85 -8.69 11.85
C PHE A 152 18.00 -8.57 10.86
N THR A 153 17.71 -8.62 9.57
CA THR A 153 18.73 -8.46 8.52
C THR A 153 18.96 -6.98 8.22
N LEU A 154 20.20 -6.53 8.37
CA LEU A 154 20.58 -5.17 8.01
C LEU A 154 20.71 -5.06 6.48
N LYS A 155 19.98 -4.12 5.89
CA LYS A 155 19.86 -3.98 4.44
C LYS A 155 20.10 -2.56 3.98
N CYS A 156 20.55 -2.43 2.74
CA CYS A 156 20.60 -1.16 2.04
C CYS A 156 19.18 -0.56 1.94
N PRO A 157 18.96 0.71 2.32
CA PRO A 157 17.64 1.33 2.25
C PRO A 157 17.09 1.42 0.83
N ARG A 158 17.97 1.54 -0.18
CA ARG A 158 17.60 1.73 -1.59
C ARG A 158 17.33 0.42 -2.33
N CYS A 159 18.27 -0.52 -2.30
CA CYS A 159 18.17 -1.77 -3.10
C CYS A 159 17.88 -3.02 -2.26
N LYS A 160 17.75 -2.88 -0.93
CA LYS A 160 17.46 -3.97 0.01
C LYS A 160 18.50 -5.09 0.07
N LEU A 161 19.66 -4.92 -0.56
CA LEU A 161 20.78 -5.86 -0.44
C LEU A 161 21.28 -5.89 1.01
N ALA A 162 21.39 -7.09 1.58
CA ALA A 162 21.93 -7.29 2.92
C ALA A 162 23.43 -6.96 2.97
N PHE A 163 23.90 -6.44 4.09
CA PHE A 163 25.33 -6.22 4.33
C PHE A 163 25.73 -6.89 5.65
N LEU A 164 26.83 -7.66 5.61
CA LEU A 164 27.31 -8.46 6.74
C LEU A 164 28.60 -7.90 7.35
N ASP A 165 29.41 -7.23 6.54
CA ASP A 165 30.73 -6.76 6.94
C ASP A 165 30.64 -5.30 7.41
N TYR A 166 30.68 -5.10 8.74
CA TYR A 166 30.85 -3.78 9.34
C TYR A 166 32.34 -3.55 9.63
N ASP A 167 32.97 -2.66 8.85
CA ASP A 167 34.40 -2.31 8.92
C ASP A 167 34.72 -1.20 9.94
N ALA A 168 33.84 -1.01 10.93
CA ALA A 168 33.84 0.09 11.89
C ALA A 168 33.53 1.49 11.29
N CYS A 169 33.49 1.67 9.97
CA CYS A 169 33.08 2.94 9.37
C CYS A 169 31.56 3.09 9.41
N SER A 170 31.08 4.14 10.05
CA SER A 170 29.64 4.37 10.17
C SER A 170 28.97 4.86 8.87
N ALA A 171 29.75 5.23 7.86
CA ALA A 171 29.29 5.60 6.53
C ALA A 171 29.47 4.43 5.55
N ILE A 172 28.43 3.61 5.39
CA ILE A 172 28.49 2.40 4.57
C ILE A 172 28.15 2.72 3.11
N THR A 173 28.92 2.19 2.18
CA THR A 173 28.59 2.23 0.74
C THR A 173 28.06 0.89 0.28
N CYS A 174 26.85 0.87 -0.28
CA CYS A 174 26.23 -0.36 -0.75
C CYS A 174 27.01 -0.99 -1.91
N ALA A 175 27.31 -2.28 -1.83
CA ALA A 175 28.00 -3.01 -2.89
C ALA A 175 27.20 -3.06 -4.21
N GLY A 176 25.88 -3.20 -4.12
CA GLY A 176 24.97 -3.32 -5.27
C GLY A 176 24.71 -2.00 -5.99
N CYS A 177 24.05 -1.04 -5.32
CA CYS A 177 23.63 0.22 -5.95
C CYS A 177 24.56 1.42 -5.71
N LYS A 178 25.66 1.23 -4.97
CA LYS A 178 26.67 2.26 -4.66
C LYS A 178 26.14 3.50 -3.90
N CYS A 179 24.97 3.42 -3.27
CA CYS A 179 24.52 4.49 -2.38
C CYS A 179 25.27 4.46 -1.04
N GLY A 180 25.57 5.63 -0.49
CA GLY A 180 26.04 5.80 0.88
C GLY A 180 24.85 5.85 1.84
N PHE A 181 24.91 5.11 2.94
CA PHE A 181 23.90 5.15 4.00
C PHE A 181 24.53 5.02 5.39
N CYS A 182 23.81 5.50 6.41
CA CYS A 182 24.28 5.48 7.78
C CYS A 182 24.16 4.08 8.40
N SER A 183 25.22 3.59 9.03
CA SER A 183 25.25 2.27 9.70
C SER A 183 24.38 2.18 10.95
N TYR A 184 23.88 3.30 11.50
CA TYR A 184 23.02 3.34 12.69
C TYR A 184 21.54 3.36 12.32
N CYS A 185 21.11 4.43 11.64
CA CYS A 185 19.70 4.64 11.32
C CYS A 185 19.27 3.94 10.02
N LEU A 186 20.23 3.51 9.18
CA LEU A 186 20.01 2.96 7.83
C LEU A 186 19.34 3.96 6.87
N GLU A 187 19.53 5.26 7.08
CA GLU A 187 18.99 6.30 6.19
C GLU A 187 19.83 6.42 4.91
N ASP A 188 19.17 6.51 3.75
CA ASP A 188 19.82 6.73 2.45
C ASP A 188 20.39 8.16 2.40
N CYS A 189 21.72 8.27 2.32
CA CYS A 189 22.45 9.54 2.30
C CYS A 189 22.94 9.89 0.88
N GLY A 190 22.46 9.20 -0.16
CA GLY A 190 22.85 9.44 -1.54
C GLY A 190 24.19 8.80 -1.88
N LYS A 191 25.23 9.60 -2.15
CA LYS A 191 26.56 9.10 -2.54
C LYS A 191 27.55 9.02 -1.38
N ASP A 192 27.33 9.81 -0.34
CA ASP A 192 28.28 9.97 0.75
C ASP A 192 27.54 10.17 2.08
N ALA A 193 27.63 9.17 2.95
CA ALA A 193 27.02 9.21 4.27
C ALA A 193 27.88 9.91 5.33
N HIS A 194 29.11 10.33 5.03
CA HIS A 194 29.96 11.01 6.01
C HIS A 194 29.30 12.30 6.51
N LYS A 195 28.66 13.06 5.62
CA LYS A 195 27.94 14.29 5.97
C LYS A 195 26.79 14.09 6.96
N HIS A 196 26.22 12.88 7.02
CA HIS A 196 25.15 12.54 7.94
C HIS A 196 25.60 12.64 9.41
N PHE A 197 26.89 12.40 9.71
CA PHE A 197 27.40 12.44 11.09
C PHE A 197 27.78 13.85 11.57
N PHE A 198 28.15 14.74 10.65
CA PHE A 198 28.62 16.09 10.97
C PHE A 198 27.53 17.15 10.95
N ASN A 199 26.35 16.83 10.44
CA ASN A 199 25.27 17.80 10.28
C ASN A 199 24.28 17.66 11.44
N ASN A 200 24.21 18.68 12.31
CA ASN A 200 23.43 18.76 13.56
C ASN A 200 21.89 18.79 13.38
N ASN A 201 21.37 18.23 12.28
CA ASN A 201 19.95 18.09 11.99
C ASN A 201 19.57 16.66 11.55
N SER A 202 20.48 15.70 11.66
CA SER A 202 20.21 14.30 11.38
C SER A 202 19.47 13.68 12.57
N LYS A 203 18.43 12.86 12.34
CA LYS A 203 17.80 12.08 13.42
C LYS A 203 18.67 10.89 13.86
N CYS A 204 19.99 10.98 13.65
CA CYS A 204 20.93 9.91 13.90
C CYS A 204 21.19 9.80 15.40
N PRO A 205 21.10 8.60 16.01
CA PRO A 205 21.52 8.41 17.40
C PRO A 205 22.99 8.74 17.69
N ASN A 206 23.83 8.84 16.65
CA ASN A 206 25.27 9.14 16.74
C ASN A 206 25.61 10.50 16.09
N GLU A 207 24.69 11.46 16.11
CA GLU A 207 24.94 12.81 15.62
C GLU A 207 26.09 13.48 16.40
N GLY A 208 27.08 14.03 15.70
CA GLY A 208 28.29 14.60 16.29
C GLY A 208 29.24 13.58 16.92
N GLY A 209 28.94 12.28 16.81
CA GLY A 209 29.77 11.19 17.31
C GLY A 209 30.93 10.83 16.36
N PRO A 210 31.81 9.91 16.79
CA PRO A 210 32.93 9.47 15.96
C PRO A 210 32.42 8.67 14.75
N LEU A 211 33.07 8.89 13.59
CA LEU A 211 32.80 8.13 12.37
C LEU A 211 33.15 6.64 12.54
N PHE A 212 34.22 6.37 13.27
CA PHE A 212 34.69 5.03 13.59
C PHE A 212 34.27 4.68 15.02
N ILE A 213 33.44 3.65 15.17
CA ILE A 213 33.02 3.17 16.50
C ILE A 213 33.49 1.74 16.72
N GLU A 214 33.74 1.43 17.99
CA GLU A 214 33.96 0.07 18.44
C GLU A 214 32.76 -0.84 18.07
N HIS A 215 33.05 -1.95 17.40
CA HIS A 215 32.06 -2.93 16.92
C HIS A 215 31.04 -3.33 18.01
N LYS A 216 31.49 -3.51 19.27
CA LYS A 216 30.63 -3.86 20.40
C LYS A 216 29.56 -2.81 20.69
N LYS A 217 29.91 -1.52 20.62
CA LYS A 217 28.94 -0.44 20.82
C LYS A 217 27.94 -0.39 19.67
N TRP A 218 28.41 -0.52 18.43
CA TRP A 218 27.54 -0.58 17.25
C TRP A 218 26.53 -1.74 17.33
N LEU A 219 26.97 -2.93 17.74
CA LEU A 219 26.07 -4.07 17.99
C LEU A 219 25.01 -3.74 19.04
N GLY A 220 25.37 -3.06 20.13
CA GLY A 220 24.41 -2.62 21.14
C GLY A 220 23.34 -1.68 20.57
N TYR A 221 23.74 -0.70 19.76
CA TYR A 221 22.79 0.20 19.08
C TYR A 221 21.88 -0.55 18.11
N GLN A 222 22.43 -1.46 17.29
CA GLN A 222 21.64 -2.23 16.34
C GLN A 222 20.69 -3.20 17.05
N SER A 223 21.13 -3.83 18.13
CA SER A 223 20.27 -4.68 18.96
C SER A 223 19.07 -3.88 19.49
N ASN A 224 19.31 -2.70 20.07
CA ASN A 224 18.25 -1.83 20.58
C ASN A 224 17.28 -1.38 19.47
N ARG A 225 17.82 -1.00 18.31
CA ARG A 225 17.00 -0.63 17.13
C ARG A 225 16.13 -1.79 16.65
N LYS A 226 16.71 -3.00 16.55
CA LYS A 226 15.97 -4.21 16.15
C LYS A 226 14.88 -4.55 17.16
N ALA A 227 15.16 -4.43 18.46
CA ALA A 227 14.18 -4.65 19.51
C ALA A 227 13.00 -3.67 19.40
N GLN A 228 13.26 -2.37 19.18
CA GLN A 228 12.22 -1.36 18.98
C GLN A 228 11.34 -1.65 17.75
N LEU A 229 11.97 -1.98 16.61
CA LEU A 229 11.24 -2.33 15.40
C LEU A 229 10.43 -3.62 15.54
N LEU A 230 10.97 -4.60 16.27
CA LEU A 230 10.27 -5.83 16.59
C LEU A 230 9.02 -5.55 17.43
N CYS A 231 9.13 -4.74 18.49
CA CYS A 231 7.97 -4.36 19.30
C CYS A 231 6.91 -3.63 18.46
N GLU A 232 7.33 -2.66 17.64
CA GLU A 232 6.40 -1.95 16.75
C GLU A 232 5.72 -2.92 15.78
N TYR A 233 6.44 -3.88 15.22
CA TYR A 233 5.86 -4.86 14.31
C TYR A 233 4.89 -5.80 15.03
N LEU A 234 5.26 -6.32 16.19
CA LEU A 234 4.41 -7.21 17.00
C LEU A 234 3.13 -6.51 17.43
N SER A 235 3.14 -5.19 17.67
CA SER A 235 1.93 -4.40 17.95
C SER A 235 0.88 -4.50 16.83
N LYS A 236 1.32 -4.70 15.58
CA LYS A 236 0.46 -4.81 14.39
C LYS A 236 -0.01 -6.25 14.13
N VAL A 237 0.61 -7.24 14.76
CA VAL A 237 0.23 -8.65 14.64
C VAL A 237 -1.00 -8.90 15.53
N PRO A 238 -1.99 -9.72 15.10
CA PRO A 238 -3.13 -10.09 15.93
C PRO A 238 -2.67 -10.71 17.26
N GLU A 239 -3.31 -10.32 18.37
CA GLU A 239 -2.95 -10.74 19.74
C GLU A 239 -2.82 -12.27 19.87
N ALA A 240 -3.74 -13.02 19.23
CA ALA A 240 -3.74 -14.48 19.22
C ALA A 240 -2.45 -15.11 18.64
N LEU A 241 -1.77 -14.41 17.71
CA LEU A 241 -0.57 -14.90 17.03
C LEU A 241 0.73 -14.36 17.64
N ARG A 242 0.71 -13.23 18.35
CA ARG A 242 1.93 -12.55 18.85
C ARG A 242 2.86 -13.44 19.64
N LYS A 243 2.30 -14.21 20.59
CA LYS A 243 3.09 -15.12 21.42
C LYS A 243 3.77 -16.21 20.58
N LYS A 244 3.02 -16.83 19.66
CA LYS A 244 3.55 -17.86 18.76
C LYS A 244 4.64 -17.31 17.85
N VAL A 245 4.45 -16.13 17.28
CA VAL A 245 5.46 -15.44 16.45
C VAL A 245 6.70 -15.10 17.27
N ALA A 246 6.53 -14.56 18.48
CA ALA A 246 7.63 -14.22 19.38
C ALA A 246 8.44 -15.47 19.77
N ASP A 247 7.77 -16.56 20.15
CA ASP A 247 8.41 -17.83 20.49
C ASP A 247 9.18 -18.42 19.30
N LEU A 248 8.62 -18.34 18.08
CA LEU A 248 9.28 -18.79 16.86
C LEU A 248 10.51 -17.96 16.47
N CYS A 249 10.54 -16.67 16.81
CA CYS A 249 11.66 -15.77 16.51
C CYS A 249 12.69 -15.68 17.65
N ALA A 250 12.38 -16.20 18.84
CA ALA A 250 13.24 -16.09 20.03
C ALA A 250 14.65 -16.69 19.85
N PRO A 251 14.84 -17.84 19.17
CA PRO A 251 16.18 -18.37 18.89
C PRO A 251 17.00 -17.41 18.02
N ASP A 252 16.43 -16.92 16.92
CA ASP A 252 17.08 -15.98 16.00
C ASP A 252 17.42 -14.65 16.71
N ALA A 253 16.51 -14.16 17.57
CA ALA A 253 16.73 -12.96 18.37
C ALA A 253 17.90 -13.14 19.35
N LYS A 254 17.99 -14.30 20.01
CA LYS A 254 19.07 -14.63 20.94
C LYS A 254 20.42 -14.67 20.25
N ASP A 255 20.51 -15.30 19.08
CA ASP A 255 21.76 -15.40 18.30
C ASP A 255 22.25 -14.01 17.84
N LEU A 256 21.32 -13.09 17.57
CA LEU A 256 21.61 -11.71 17.20
C LEU A 256 21.78 -10.76 18.40
N GLY A 257 21.62 -11.25 19.62
CA GLY A 257 21.68 -10.44 20.85
C GLY A 257 20.56 -9.41 20.95
N VAL A 258 19.41 -9.62 20.31
CA VAL A 258 18.21 -8.76 20.35
C VAL A 258 17.35 -9.16 21.55
N ALA A 259 17.02 -8.18 22.40
CA ALA A 259 16.14 -8.43 23.54
C ALA A 259 14.69 -8.63 23.06
N MET A 260 14.08 -9.75 23.45
CA MET A 260 12.66 -10.03 23.20
C MET A 260 11.77 -9.30 24.23
N PRO A 261 10.64 -8.72 23.82
CA PRO A 261 9.67 -8.15 24.76
C PRO A 261 9.08 -9.24 25.66
N GLN A 262 9.08 -9.00 26.97
CA GLN A 262 8.50 -9.93 27.95
C GLN A 262 6.98 -9.81 28.05
N ASP A 263 6.47 -8.59 27.88
CA ASP A 263 5.04 -8.29 27.85
C ASP A 263 4.63 -7.99 26.39
N LEU A 264 3.69 -8.79 25.88
CA LEU A 264 3.17 -8.72 24.50
C LEU A 264 1.79 -8.02 24.43
N SER A 265 1.35 -7.41 25.54
CA SER A 265 0.14 -6.59 25.56
C SER A 265 0.30 -5.36 24.66
N ASP A 266 -0.81 -4.84 24.16
CA ASP A 266 -0.80 -3.62 23.34
C ASP A 266 -0.12 -2.44 24.05
N ALA A 267 -0.33 -2.31 25.36
CA ALA A 267 0.26 -1.24 26.16
C ALA A 267 1.78 -1.36 26.24
N ALA A 268 2.32 -2.57 26.38
CA ALA A 268 3.75 -2.81 26.48
C ALA A 268 4.47 -2.74 25.12
N LEU A 269 3.79 -3.11 24.03
CA LEU A 269 4.31 -3.01 22.67
C LEU A 269 4.14 -1.62 22.04
N ALA A 270 3.38 -0.74 22.70
CA ALA A 270 3.17 0.62 22.26
C ALA A 270 4.51 1.38 22.17
N PRO A 271 4.75 2.18 21.11
CA PRO A 271 5.98 2.97 20.98
C PRO A 271 6.29 3.81 22.23
N GLU A 272 5.25 4.29 22.91
CA GLU A 272 5.32 5.09 24.12
C GLU A 272 5.99 4.35 25.28
N ALA A 273 5.76 3.03 25.42
CA ALA A 273 6.38 2.20 26.46
C ALA A 273 7.89 2.00 26.27
N HIS A 274 8.40 2.24 25.05
CA HIS A 274 9.81 2.17 24.71
C HIS A 274 10.49 3.54 24.64
N GLY A 275 9.87 4.57 25.22
CA GLY A 275 10.42 5.93 25.28
C GLY A 275 10.26 6.73 23.97
N ILE A 276 9.43 6.26 23.03
CA ILE A 276 9.13 6.98 21.78
C ILE A 276 7.83 7.76 21.96
N ALA A 277 7.93 9.05 22.29
CA ALA A 277 6.78 9.95 22.30
C ALA A 277 6.38 10.32 20.86
N ARG A 278 5.22 9.84 20.38
CA ARG A 278 4.64 10.27 19.10
C ARG A 278 3.83 11.56 19.30
N LEU A 279 4.45 12.70 19.02
CA LEU A 279 3.76 14.00 18.98
C LEU A 279 2.94 14.14 17.68
N SER A 280 1.62 13.97 17.78
CA SER A 280 0.69 14.27 16.68
C SER A 280 0.35 15.75 16.66
N LEU A 281 1.08 16.54 15.87
CA LEU A 281 0.79 17.97 15.68
C LEU A 281 -0.22 18.15 14.54
N ARG A 282 -1.46 18.56 14.86
CA ARG A 282 -2.41 19.05 13.84
C ARG A 282 -2.05 20.47 13.44
N VAL A 283 -1.24 20.62 12.40
CA VAL A 283 -0.86 21.93 11.84
C VAL A 283 -1.92 22.37 10.81
N PRO A 284 -2.65 23.48 11.02
CA PRO A 284 -3.57 24.05 10.03
C PRO A 284 -2.88 24.25 8.69
N ARG A 285 -3.57 23.94 7.58
CA ARG A 285 -2.96 23.89 6.23
C ARG A 285 -2.19 25.16 5.84
N ARG A 286 -2.67 26.33 6.28
CA ARG A 286 -2.02 27.65 6.06
C ARG A 286 -0.72 27.88 6.85
N LEU A 287 -0.50 27.15 7.94
CA LEU A 287 0.70 27.27 8.77
C LEU A 287 1.78 26.25 8.38
N ARG A 288 1.47 25.24 7.56
CA ARG A 288 2.43 24.19 7.16
C ARG A 288 3.64 24.76 6.41
N ALA A 289 3.43 25.75 5.54
CA ALA A 289 4.50 26.40 4.79
C ALA A 289 5.41 27.28 5.69
N GLY A 290 4.82 27.96 6.68
CA GLY A 290 5.57 28.78 7.64
C GLY A 290 6.30 27.95 8.69
N LEU A 291 5.67 26.88 9.20
CA LEU A 291 6.24 26.05 10.27
C LEU A 291 7.51 25.33 9.81
N ALA A 292 7.55 24.83 8.57
CA ALA A 292 8.75 24.22 8.01
C ALA A 292 9.91 25.24 7.90
N ALA A 293 9.60 26.48 7.51
CA ALA A 293 10.57 27.57 7.42
C ALA A 293 11.04 28.06 8.80
N SER A 294 10.17 28.08 9.81
CA SER A 294 10.47 28.53 11.17
C SER A 294 11.20 27.47 12.01
N VAL A 295 10.86 26.18 11.84
CA VAL A 295 11.57 25.06 12.50
C VAL A 295 13.01 24.96 12.01
N ALA A 296 13.25 25.26 10.72
CA ALA A 296 14.59 25.28 10.15
C ALA A 296 15.45 26.49 10.61
N LYS A 297 14.83 27.56 11.12
CA LYS A 297 15.51 28.84 11.40
C LYS A 297 15.84 29.06 12.88
N ASP A 298 14.96 28.67 13.80
CA ASP A 298 15.08 29.04 15.23
C ASP A 298 14.97 27.88 16.24
N GLY A 299 15.04 26.61 15.80
CA GLY A 299 15.18 25.47 16.74
C GLY A 299 14.09 25.41 17.81
N LEU A 300 12.82 25.38 17.37
CA LEU A 300 11.62 25.53 18.21
C LEU A 300 11.36 24.38 19.22
N LEU A 301 12.35 23.54 19.49
CA LEU A 301 12.32 22.50 20.52
C LEU A 301 13.46 22.73 21.51
N LYS A 302 13.33 23.78 22.33
CA LYS A 302 13.94 23.74 23.67
C LYS A 302 12.94 23.05 24.61
N ALA A 303 13.45 22.10 25.38
CA ALA A 303 12.69 21.22 26.25
C ALA A 303 11.73 21.98 27.21
N GLY A 304 10.49 21.47 27.35
CA GLY A 304 9.67 21.72 28.54
C GLY A 304 8.49 22.70 28.45
N VAL A 305 8.07 23.18 27.27
CA VAL A 305 6.88 24.05 27.18
C VAL A 305 5.61 23.23 26.98
N GLU A 306 4.77 23.16 28.01
CA GLU A 306 3.42 22.60 27.95
C GLU A 306 2.41 23.74 27.80
N LEU A 307 1.64 23.76 26.71
CA LEU A 307 0.61 24.77 26.47
C LEU A 307 -0.74 24.17 26.90
N LYS A 308 -1.16 24.47 28.14
CA LYS A 308 -2.45 24.02 28.68
C LYS A 308 -3.55 24.94 28.17
N LEU A 309 -4.43 24.40 27.34
CA LEU A 309 -5.73 25.01 27.08
C LEU A 309 -6.69 24.55 28.18
N PRO A 310 -7.61 25.42 28.64
CA PRO A 310 -8.63 25.02 29.60
C PRO A 310 -9.58 23.99 28.95
N ASP A 311 -10.10 23.08 29.76
CA ASP A 311 -11.01 22.03 29.29
C ASP A 311 -12.27 22.61 28.62
N PRO A 312 -12.85 21.93 27.62
CA PRO A 312 -14.12 22.33 27.01
C PRO A 312 -15.19 22.53 28.10
N GLY A 313 -15.83 23.70 28.12
CA GLY A 313 -16.81 24.10 29.14
C GLY A 313 -16.25 24.88 30.33
N ALA A 314 -14.94 25.09 30.42
CA ALA A 314 -14.37 25.95 31.46
C ALA A 314 -14.84 27.41 31.30
N LYS A 315 -15.22 28.02 32.42
CA LYS A 315 -15.50 29.46 32.48
C LYS A 315 -14.19 30.23 32.51
N VAL A 316 -14.03 31.16 31.60
CA VAL A 316 -12.82 31.99 31.50
C VAL A 316 -13.19 33.46 31.66
N LYS A 317 -12.36 34.20 32.38
CA LYS A 317 -12.50 35.64 32.54
C LYS A 317 -11.68 36.34 31.47
N VAL A 318 -12.30 37.25 30.73
CA VAL A 318 -11.62 38.02 29.71
C VAL A 318 -11.05 39.27 30.35
N THR A 319 -9.73 39.42 30.32
CA THR A 319 -9.04 40.62 30.78
C THR A 319 -8.29 41.27 29.62
N THR A 320 -8.35 42.58 29.53
CA THR A 320 -7.57 43.35 28.54
C THR A 320 -6.22 43.72 29.14
N ASP A 321 -5.17 43.75 28.32
CA ASP A 321 -3.77 44.00 28.73
C ASP A 321 -3.47 45.45 29.14
N GLY A 322 -4.48 46.18 29.65
CA GLY A 322 -4.37 47.57 30.09
C GLY A 322 -4.25 48.59 28.96
N GLN A 323 -4.20 48.17 27.68
CA GLN A 323 -4.14 49.10 26.53
C GLN A 323 -5.52 49.45 25.94
N GLY A 324 -6.61 49.06 26.60
CA GLY A 324 -7.98 49.39 26.16
C GLY A 324 -8.41 48.70 24.86
N LEU A 325 -7.81 47.55 24.52
CA LEU A 325 -8.16 46.78 23.34
C LEU A 325 -9.42 45.94 23.57
N PHE A 326 -10.46 46.17 22.78
CA PHE A 326 -11.75 45.51 22.90
C PHE A 326 -11.76 44.10 22.31
N VAL A 327 -12.37 43.16 23.03
CA VAL A 327 -12.70 41.84 22.47
C VAL A 327 -14.01 41.94 21.70
N PHE A 328 -13.95 41.68 20.39
CA PHE A 328 -15.12 41.72 19.51
C PHE A 328 -15.79 40.35 19.44
N ALA A 329 -17.03 40.27 19.93
CA ALA A 329 -17.87 39.10 19.75
C ALA A 329 -18.71 39.21 18.48
N ARG A 330 -18.80 38.11 17.71
CA ARG A 330 -19.63 38.04 16.50
C ARG A 330 -20.82 37.13 16.76
N LYS A 331 -22.01 37.57 16.35
CA LYS A 331 -23.18 36.69 16.34
C LYS A 331 -23.08 35.73 15.16
N THR A 332 -23.33 34.44 15.38
CA THR A 332 -23.52 33.48 14.28
C THR A 332 -24.77 33.90 13.50
N PRO A 333 -24.74 34.02 12.15
CA PRO A 333 -25.92 34.43 11.42
C PRO A 333 -27.00 33.36 11.57
N THR A 334 -28.12 33.70 12.19
CA THR A 334 -29.35 32.91 12.08
C THR A 334 -30.11 33.32 10.83
N ALA A 335 -31.01 32.47 10.33
CA ALA A 335 -31.71 32.63 9.05
C ALA A 335 -32.38 34.01 8.86
N ASP A 336 -32.79 34.67 9.95
CA ASP A 336 -33.48 35.97 9.94
C ASP A 336 -32.57 37.19 10.10
N THR A 337 -31.26 37.00 10.28
CA THR A 337 -30.30 38.11 10.34
C THR A 337 -29.51 38.16 9.04
N GLY A 338 -29.86 39.09 8.14
CA GLY A 338 -29.10 39.34 6.91
C GLY A 338 -27.61 39.57 7.19
N LYS A 339 -26.76 39.44 6.15
CA LYS A 339 -25.27 39.37 6.16
C LYS A 339 -24.49 40.47 6.91
N LYS A 340 -25.12 41.36 7.67
CA LYS A 340 -24.45 42.37 8.50
C LYS A 340 -24.02 41.73 9.82
N HIS A 341 -22.73 41.42 9.92
CA HIS A 341 -22.09 41.04 11.18
C HIS A 341 -22.17 42.22 12.17
N LEU A 342 -23.01 42.10 13.21
CA LEU A 342 -22.89 42.98 14.37
C LEU A 342 -21.71 42.50 15.22
N ALA A 343 -20.70 43.35 15.36
CA ALA A 343 -19.63 43.16 16.33
C ALA A 343 -20.02 43.94 17.59
N ALA A 344 -20.11 43.25 18.74
CA ALA A 344 -20.28 43.93 20.03
C ALA A 344 -18.95 43.94 20.79
N ARG A 345 -18.72 45.03 21.50
CA ARG A 345 -17.59 45.22 22.41
C ARG A 345 -17.95 44.61 23.76
N LEU A 346 -17.19 43.62 24.20
CA LEU A 346 -17.32 43.08 25.54
C LEU A 346 -16.62 44.01 26.54
N PRO A 347 -17.23 44.30 27.71
CA PRO A 347 -16.55 44.98 28.81
C PRO A 347 -15.39 44.12 29.35
N ASP A 348 -14.44 44.79 29.99
CA ASP A 348 -13.38 44.12 30.75
C ASP A 348 -13.99 43.28 31.88
N GLU A 349 -13.36 42.15 32.22
CA GLU A 349 -13.73 41.24 33.32
C GLU A 349 -15.01 40.40 33.12
N HIS A 350 -15.49 40.24 31.88
CA HIS A 350 -16.71 39.48 31.59
C HIS A 350 -16.48 37.96 31.50
N GLU A 351 -17.40 37.15 32.02
CA GLU A 351 -17.34 35.68 31.97
C GLU A 351 -17.85 35.12 30.64
N VAL A 352 -17.10 34.16 30.09
CA VAL A 352 -17.46 33.45 28.85
C VAL A 352 -17.12 31.96 28.95
N SER A 353 -17.87 31.11 28.23
CA SER A 353 -17.71 29.65 28.21
C SER A 353 -17.17 29.17 26.87
N VAL A 354 -16.17 28.27 26.89
CA VAL A 354 -15.50 27.76 25.68
C VAL A 354 -16.18 26.48 25.18
N GLU A 355 -16.65 26.48 23.93
CA GLU A 355 -17.14 25.27 23.23
C GLU A 355 -16.34 25.03 21.92
N ASP A 356 -15.57 23.94 21.90
CA ASP A 356 -14.67 23.55 20.80
C ASP A 356 -13.65 24.64 20.39
N ASP A 357 -13.86 25.31 19.25
CA ASP A 357 -12.99 26.35 18.65
C ASP A 357 -13.53 27.79 18.88
N TRP A 358 -14.69 27.90 19.53
CA TRP A 358 -15.44 29.14 19.70
C TRP A 358 -15.91 29.33 21.15
N VAL A 359 -15.94 30.57 21.60
CA VAL A 359 -16.28 30.94 22.97
C VAL A 359 -17.67 31.58 22.94
N GLU A 360 -18.66 30.93 23.54
CA GLU A 360 -20.00 31.50 23.69
C GLU A 360 -19.98 32.57 24.79
N CYS A 361 -20.47 33.77 24.45
CA CYS A 361 -20.54 34.89 25.37
C CYS A 361 -21.99 35.32 25.59
N HIS A 362 -22.36 35.49 26.86
CA HIS A 362 -23.68 35.94 27.28
C HIS A 362 -23.58 37.30 27.98
N CYS A 363 -24.09 38.37 27.37
CA CYS A 363 -24.02 39.72 27.94
C CYS A 363 -25.44 40.31 28.11
N PRO A 364 -26.00 40.28 29.34
CA PRO A 364 -27.38 40.71 29.59
C PRO A 364 -27.63 42.21 29.37
N LYS A 365 -26.57 43.03 29.37
CA LYS A 365 -26.64 44.50 29.26
C LYS A 365 -26.29 45.05 27.86
N SER A 366 -26.10 44.18 26.87
CA SER A 366 -25.76 44.58 25.48
C SER A 366 -26.84 44.13 24.48
N ILE A 367 -26.82 44.69 23.25
CA ILE A 367 -27.74 44.31 22.15
C ILE A 367 -27.56 42.83 21.71
N ILE A 368 -26.44 42.19 22.08
CA ILE A 368 -26.18 40.78 21.77
C ILE A 368 -26.38 39.94 23.04
N THR A 369 -27.54 39.29 23.14
CA THR A 369 -27.86 38.37 24.24
C THR A 369 -27.08 37.06 24.19
N ARG A 370 -26.69 36.58 22.99
CA ARG A 370 -25.80 35.42 22.78
C ARG A 370 -24.93 35.62 21.54
N GLY A 371 -23.63 35.35 21.62
CA GLY A 371 -22.66 35.47 20.51
C GLY A 371 -21.44 34.57 20.70
N PHE A 372 -20.57 34.48 19.68
CA PHE A 372 -19.40 33.58 19.67
C PHE A 372 -18.10 34.32 19.30
N VAL A 373 -16.98 33.97 19.94
CA VAL A 373 -15.63 34.51 19.69
C VAL A 373 -14.66 33.39 19.31
N LYS A 374 -13.74 33.57 18.34
CA LYS A 374 -12.74 32.53 18.05
C LYS A 374 -11.72 32.42 19.19
N ALA A 375 -11.44 31.20 19.66
CA ALA A 375 -10.55 30.94 20.81
C ALA A 375 -9.18 31.64 20.74
N LYS A 376 -8.59 31.74 19.54
CA LYS A 376 -7.29 32.41 19.31
C LYS A 376 -7.25 33.94 19.59
N HIS A 377 -8.38 34.57 19.93
CA HIS A 377 -8.48 36.00 20.25
C HIS A 377 -8.69 36.25 21.75
N VAL A 378 -8.63 35.22 22.59
CA VAL A 378 -8.84 35.31 24.03
C VAL A 378 -7.53 34.94 24.73
N VAL A 379 -7.05 35.82 25.61
CA VAL A 379 -5.98 35.54 26.57
C VAL A 379 -6.62 35.60 27.94
N GLY A 380 -6.37 34.62 28.80
CA GLY A 380 -6.91 34.59 30.15
C GLY A 380 -5.89 34.02 31.12
N GLU A 381 -5.86 34.58 32.33
CA GLU A 381 -5.13 34.02 33.47
C GLU A 381 -6.07 33.18 34.34
N LEU A 382 -5.52 32.12 34.92
CA LEU A 382 -6.20 31.34 35.94
C LEU A 382 -6.01 32.06 37.28
N GLN A 383 -7.08 32.53 37.92
CA GLN A 383 -6.97 33.08 39.28
C GLN A 383 -7.07 31.98 40.35
N SER A 384 -5.98 31.79 41.10
CA SER A 384 -6.02 31.45 42.52
C SER A 384 -4.76 31.98 43.20
N GLY A 385 -4.93 32.79 44.26
CA GLY A 385 -3.96 33.80 44.70
C GLY A 385 -2.64 33.31 45.29
N SER A 386 -1.54 33.96 44.90
CA SER A 386 -0.59 34.72 45.75
C SER A 386 0.60 35.26 44.91
N ASP A 387 1.26 36.32 45.39
CA ASP A 387 2.25 37.15 44.68
C ASP A 387 3.48 36.41 44.10
N ALA A 388 3.98 36.89 42.97
CA ALA A 388 5.15 36.34 42.29
C ALA A 388 6.47 36.91 42.86
N VAL A 389 7.32 36.03 43.41
CA VAL A 389 8.71 36.34 43.75
C VAL A 389 9.62 35.78 42.65
N LEU A 390 10.43 36.65 42.02
CA LEU A 390 11.47 36.23 41.10
C LEU A 390 12.62 35.58 41.86
N ARG A 391 13.01 34.36 41.46
CA ARG A 391 14.21 33.67 41.92
C ARG A 391 14.93 33.05 40.73
N GLU A 392 16.26 33.07 40.77
CA GLU A 392 17.09 32.42 39.75
C GLU A 392 17.13 30.90 39.95
N ALA A 393 17.18 30.14 38.85
CA ALA A 393 17.29 28.68 38.87
C ALA A 393 18.74 28.17 39.11
N GLY A 394 19.72 29.04 39.40
CA GLY A 394 21.15 28.71 39.32
C GLY A 394 22.05 29.16 40.48
N GLY A 395 21.67 30.14 41.29
CA GLY A 395 22.38 30.48 42.53
C GLY A 395 23.75 31.14 42.36
N ASN A 396 23.95 32.00 41.35
CA ASN A 396 25.10 32.91 41.32
C ASN A 396 24.65 34.30 40.89
N GLY A 397 24.67 35.23 41.84
CA GLY A 397 24.07 36.56 41.76
C GLY A 397 24.45 37.40 40.54
N SER A 398 23.51 37.52 39.61
CA SER A 398 22.99 38.78 39.06
C SER A 398 22.02 38.47 37.92
N VAL A 399 20.79 38.99 37.98
CA VAL A 399 19.76 38.71 36.98
C VAL A 399 19.92 39.68 35.79
N LEU A 400 20.11 39.13 34.58
CA LEU A 400 20.25 39.93 33.37
C LEU A 400 18.86 40.42 32.91
N VAL A 401 18.50 41.66 33.24
CA VAL A 401 17.23 42.26 32.80
C VAL A 401 17.45 43.09 31.54
N ARG A 402 16.70 42.78 30.48
CA ARG A 402 16.76 43.49 29.20
C ARG A 402 15.62 44.51 29.13
N LYS A 403 15.93 45.81 29.10
CA LYS A 403 14.93 46.86 28.86
C LYS A 403 14.40 46.73 27.42
N GLN A 404 13.09 46.66 27.26
CA GLN A 404 12.44 46.63 25.94
C GLN A 404 12.77 47.92 25.18
N ALA A 405 13.39 47.79 24.00
CA ALA A 405 13.70 48.93 23.15
C ALA A 405 12.42 49.53 22.57
N LYS A 406 12.22 50.84 22.75
CA LYS A 406 11.38 51.61 21.83
C LYS A 406 12.16 51.74 20.52
N GLN A 407 11.46 51.49 19.43
CA GLN A 407 11.93 51.74 18.08
C GLN A 407 12.32 53.23 18.02
N ASP A 408 13.55 53.50 17.63
CA ASP A 408 14.16 54.84 17.47
C ASP A 408 14.88 55.40 18.72
N GLU A 409 16.04 54.81 19.05
CA GLU A 409 17.28 55.53 19.38
C GLU A 409 18.39 54.50 19.63
N GLY A 410 19.36 54.43 18.72
CA GLY A 410 20.43 53.43 18.77
C GLY A 410 21.43 53.71 19.89
N LYS A 411 21.35 52.94 20.98
CA LYS A 411 22.44 52.50 21.87
C LYS A 411 21.88 51.57 22.95
N ASN A 412 22.30 50.30 22.94
CA ASN A 412 22.00 49.36 24.01
C ASN A 412 22.93 49.62 25.20
N ALA A 413 22.39 49.90 26.38
CA ALA A 413 23.14 49.82 27.63
C ALA A 413 22.67 48.58 28.41
N LEU A 414 23.62 47.75 28.82
CA LEU A 414 23.41 46.63 29.75
C LEU A 414 23.64 47.15 31.18
N GLY A 415 22.78 46.77 32.11
CA GLY A 415 22.95 47.04 33.53
C GLY A 415 22.60 45.80 34.34
N TYR A 416 23.28 45.62 35.47
CA TYR A 416 23.07 44.51 36.41
C TYR A 416 22.23 45.00 37.58
N TRP A 417 21.36 44.13 38.10
CA TRP A 417 20.61 44.34 39.34
C TRP A 417 20.91 43.20 40.30
N ASP A 418 20.97 43.52 41.59
CA ASP A 418 21.26 42.53 42.63
C ASP A 418 20.03 41.66 42.92
N ASP A 419 20.30 40.38 43.11
CA ASP A 419 19.30 39.35 43.42
C ASP A 419 18.59 39.67 44.74
N GLY A 420 17.26 39.54 44.76
CA GLY A 420 16.42 39.88 45.91
C GLY A 420 15.92 41.33 46.00
N SER A 421 16.15 42.16 44.98
CA SER A 421 15.61 43.52 44.94
C SER A 421 14.08 43.52 44.74
N ALA A 422 13.33 44.22 45.61
CA ALA A 422 11.90 44.45 45.40
C ALA A 422 11.68 45.49 44.31
N VAL A 423 10.82 45.19 43.34
CA VAL A 423 10.41 46.12 42.28
C VAL A 423 8.96 46.50 42.56
N ASN A 424 8.70 47.79 42.83
CA ASN A 424 7.35 48.34 42.86
C ASN A 424 6.86 48.67 41.46
#